data_AF-A0A0A2VAK5-F1
#
_entry.id   AF-A0A0A2VAK5-F1
#
_cell.length_a   1.000
_cell.length_b   1.000
_cell.length_c   1.000
_cell.angle_alpha   90.00
_cell.angle_beta   90.00
_cell.angle_gamma   90.00
#
_symmetry.space_group_name_H-M   'P 1'
#
loop_
_entity.id
_entity.type
_entity.pdbx_description
1 polymer ?
#
loop_
_entity_poly.entity_id
_entity_poly.type
_entity_poly.pdbx_seq_one_letter_code
_entity_poly.pdbx_strand_id
1 'polypeptide(L)'
;MRNGLVAARDLSDAEVLAQIAADGLGLDREDVFLELADDDATRRIDREVEAAREERGIEAVPCVTVLGRFKVGGFQDAQVFTDLFDKIYEEKPA
;
A
#
# COMPACT_ATOMS: atom_id res chain seq x y z
N MET A 1 3.10 -9.12 -1.46
CA MET A 1 3.38 -10.16 -0.44
C MET A 1 3.73 -11.52 -1.02
N ARG A 2 2.88 -12.19 -1.82
CA ARG A 2 3.14 -13.57 -2.29
C ARG A 2 4.52 -13.78 -2.92
N ASN A 3 4.94 -12.93 -3.87
CA ASN A 3 6.23 -13.11 -4.55
C ASN A 3 7.43 -13.00 -3.61
N GLY A 4 7.47 -11.99 -2.74
CA GLY A 4 8.59 -11.80 -1.79
C GLY A 4 8.55 -12.71 -0.56
N LEU A 5 7.37 -12.97 0.01
CA LEU A 5 7.24 -13.70 1.28
C LEU A 5 6.96 -15.20 1.13
N VAL A 6 6.19 -15.60 0.11
CA VAL A 6 5.82 -17.02 -0.09
C VAL A 6 6.73 -17.68 -1.12
N ALA A 7 6.96 -17.03 -2.25
CA ALA A 7 7.82 -17.53 -3.32
C ALA A 7 9.29 -17.12 -3.18
N ALA A 8 9.63 -16.31 -2.17
CA ALA A 8 10.98 -15.84 -1.86
C ALA A 8 11.75 -15.24 -3.07
N ARG A 9 11.03 -14.57 -3.98
CA ARG A 9 11.65 -13.84 -5.10
C ARG A 9 12.27 -12.54 -4.59
N ASP A 10 13.40 -12.17 -5.16
CA ASP A 10 14.05 -10.88 -4.89
C ASP A 10 13.25 -9.74 -5.53
N LEU A 11 12.63 -8.89 -4.71
CA LEU A 11 11.84 -7.76 -5.18
C LEU A 11 12.67 -6.48 -5.39
N SER A 12 14.00 -6.53 -5.16
CA SER A 12 14.91 -5.46 -5.53
C SER A 12 15.43 -5.57 -6.97
N ASP A 13 15.19 -6.70 -7.64
CA ASP A 13 15.54 -6.93 -9.03
C ASP A 13 14.42 -6.45 -9.98
N ALA A 14 14.75 -5.49 -10.85
CA ALA A 14 13.83 -4.92 -11.82
C ALA A 14 13.29 -5.97 -12.82
N GLU A 15 14.10 -6.96 -13.20
CA GLU A 15 13.66 -8.05 -14.09
C GLU A 15 12.58 -8.91 -13.43
N VAL A 16 12.76 -9.19 -12.12
CA VAL A 16 11.77 -9.92 -11.34
C VAL A 16 10.46 -9.13 -11.23
N LEU A 17 10.54 -7.82 -10.99
CA LEU A 17 9.35 -6.95 -10.95
C LEU A 17 8.62 -6.90 -12.30
N ALA A 18 9.34 -6.69 -13.40
CA ALA A 18 8.76 -6.68 -14.75
C ALA A 18 8.10 -8.01 -15.12
N GLN A 19 8.72 -9.15 -14.75
CA GLN A 19 8.13 -10.46 -14.97
C GLN A 19 6.86 -10.67 -14.14
N ILE A 20 6.86 -10.27 -12.87
CA ILE A 20 5.68 -10.35 -11.99
C ILE A 20 4.53 -9.50 -12.56
N ALA A 21 4.84 -8.29 -13.04
CA ALA A 21 3.87 -7.37 -13.60
C ALA A 21 3.24 -7.93 -14.89
N ALA A 22 4.05 -8.48 -15.80
CA ALA A 22 3.55 -9.09 -17.02
C ALA A 22 2.69 -10.33 -16.75
N ASP A 23 3.20 -11.29 -15.97
CA ASP A 23 2.52 -12.57 -15.76
C ASP A 23 1.26 -12.44 -14.88
N GLY A 24 1.33 -11.58 -13.86
CA GLY A 24 0.31 -11.50 -12.82
C GLY A 24 -0.74 -10.44 -13.08
N LEU A 25 -0.38 -9.37 -13.79
CA LEU A 25 -1.21 -8.18 -13.97
C LEU A 25 -1.43 -7.82 -15.45
N GLY A 26 -0.75 -8.49 -16.39
CA GLY A 26 -0.86 -8.22 -17.83
C GLY A 26 -0.27 -6.87 -18.25
N LEU A 27 0.67 -6.33 -17.46
CA LEU A 27 1.34 -5.07 -17.77
C LEU A 27 2.46 -5.28 -18.80
N ASP A 28 2.69 -4.27 -19.65
CA ASP A 28 3.81 -4.29 -20.58
C ASP A 28 5.16 -4.17 -19.85
N ARG A 29 6.14 -4.95 -20.27
CA ARG A 29 7.45 -4.99 -19.59
C ARG A 29 8.26 -3.71 -19.80
N GLU A 30 8.21 -3.13 -21.00
CA GLU A 30 8.94 -1.91 -21.33
C GLU A 30 8.39 -0.74 -20.51
N ASP A 31 7.08 -0.61 -20.42
CA ASP A 31 6.42 0.40 -19.58
C ASP A 31 6.81 0.26 -18.10
N VAL A 32 6.89 -0.97 -17.59
CA VAL A 32 7.33 -1.22 -16.20
C VAL A 32 8.77 -0.77 -15.97
N PHE A 33 9.69 -1.05 -16.91
CA PHE A 33 11.07 -0.58 -16.78
C PHE A 33 11.17 0.95 -16.83
N LEU A 34 10.37 1.60 -17.68
CA LEU A 34 10.33 3.06 -17.76
C LEU A 34 9.86 3.67 -16.42
N GLU A 35 8.81 3.14 -15.80
CA GLU A 35 8.33 3.63 -14.50
C GLU A 35 9.33 3.33 -13.37
N LEU A 36 9.98 2.15 -13.37
CA LEU A 36 11.01 1.82 -12.37
C LEU A 36 12.26 2.71 -12.47
N ALA A 37 12.55 3.24 -13.65
CA ALA A 37 13.65 4.17 -13.89
C ALA A 37 13.26 5.64 -13.66
N ASP A 38 11.98 5.94 -13.35
CA ASP A 38 11.50 7.30 -13.16
C ASP A 38 11.79 7.83 -11.73
N ASP A 39 12.69 8.81 -11.64
CA ASP A 39 13.00 9.52 -10.41
C ASP A 39 11.80 10.31 -9.86
N ASP A 40 10.84 10.74 -10.70
CA ASP A 40 9.60 11.37 -10.23
C ASP A 40 8.70 10.36 -9.52
N ALA A 41 8.60 9.13 -10.02
CA ALA A 41 7.90 8.03 -9.35
C ALA A 41 8.50 7.73 -7.97
N THR A 42 9.83 7.71 -7.85
CA THR A 42 10.53 7.56 -6.57
C THR A 42 10.18 8.69 -5.60
N ARG A 43 10.33 9.95 -6.04
CA ARG A 43 10.01 11.12 -5.20
C ARG A 43 8.55 11.17 -4.77
N ARG A 44 7.63 10.68 -5.61
CA ARG A 44 6.20 10.57 -5.27
C ARG A 44 5.98 9.62 -4.09
N ILE A 45 6.63 8.46 -4.09
CA ILE A 45 6.54 7.47 -3.01
C ILE A 45 7.13 8.05 -1.71
N ASP A 46 8.31 8.68 -1.76
CA ASP A 46 8.94 9.27 -0.59
C ASP A 46 8.04 10.33 0.08
N ARG A 47 7.42 11.21 -0.73
CA ARG A 47 6.46 12.20 -0.21
C ARG A 47 5.25 11.55 0.45
N GLU A 48 4.75 10.43 -0.09
CA GLU A 48 3.63 9.72 0.52
C GLU A 48 4.00 9.11 1.87
N VAL A 49 5.21 8.54 1.99
CA VAL A 49 5.73 8.00 3.25
C VAL A 49 5.91 9.09 4.29
N GLU A 50 6.48 10.24 3.91
CA GLU A 50 6.65 11.37 4.81
C GLU A 50 5.29 11.96 5.24
N ALA A 51 4.35 12.17 4.31
CA ALA A 51 3.00 12.63 4.66
C ALA A 51 2.28 11.65 5.59
N ALA A 52 2.45 10.33 5.41
CA ALA A 52 1.91 9.33 6.30
C ALA A 52 2.46 9.46 7.73
N ARG A 53 3.76 9.77 7.88
CA ARG A 53 4.41 9.96 9.18
C ARG A 53 4.04 11.30 9.81
N GLU A 54 4.30 12.40 9.11
CA GLU A 54 4.22 13.76 9.63
C GLU A 54 2.77 14.24 9.79
N GLU A 55 1.95 14.07 8.76
CA GLU A 55 0.59 14.60 8.74
C GLU A 55 -0.42 13.62 9.37
N ARG A 56 -0.19 12.31 9.17
CA ARG A 56 -1.12 11.26 9.61
C ARG A 56 -0.63 10.51 10.84
N GLY A 57 0.56 10.80 11.37
CA GLY A 57 1.06 10.17 12.60
C GLY A 57 1.14 8.64 12.51
N ILE A 58 1.43 8.09 11.34
CA ILE A 58 1.56 6.65 11.13
C ILE A 58 3.00 6.23 11.43
N GLU A 59 3.21 5.59 12.57
CA GLU A 59 4.54 5.14 13.02
C GLU A 59 4.86 3.68 12.61
N ALA A 60 3.83 2.87 12.33
CA ALA A 60 3.97 1.46 11.99
C ALA A 60 2.91 0.98 10.98
N VAL A 61 3.24 -0.08 10.24
CA VAL A 61 2.36 -0.72 9.24
C VAL A 61 2.02 -2.16 9.63
N PRO A 62 0.85 -2.70 9.21
CA PRO A 62 -0.20 -2.02 8.46
C PRO A 62 -0.96 -1.00 9.32
N CYS A 63 -1.41 0.09 8.71
CA CYS A 63 -2.30 1.07 9.31
C CYS A 63 -3.37 1.45 8.29
N VAL A 64 -4.63 1.29 8.64
CA VAL A 64 -5.77 1.59 7.76
C VAL A 64 -6.43 2.87 8.24
N THR A 65 -6.66 3.82 7.33
CA THR A 65 -7.41 5.05 7.62
C THR A 65 -8.73 5.02 6.85
N VAL A 66 -9.85 5.10 7.56
CA VAL A 66 -11.21 5.15 7.00
C VAL A 66 -11.71 6.59 7.03
N LEU A 67 -12.18 7.09 5.87
CA LEU A 67 -12.67 8.46 5.68
C LEU A 67 -11.70 9.57 6.14
N GLY A 68 -10.38 9.31 6.08
CA GLY A 68 -9.36 10.25 6.56
C GLY A 68 -9.37 10.53 8.08
N ARG A 69 -10.24 9.87 8.85
CA ARG A 69 -10.52 10.22 10.25
C ARG A 69 -10.27 9.07 11.21
N PHE A 70 -10.69 7.85 10.86
CA PHE A 70 -10.62 6.70 11.76
C PHE A 70 -9.39 5.85 11.42
N LYS A 71 -8.47 5.72 12.38
CA LYS A 71 -7.22 4.98 12.21
C LYS A 71 -7.31 3.62 12.92
N VAL A 72 -6.93 2.57 12.22
CA VAL A 72 -6.81 1.19 12.75
C VAL A 72 -5.37 0.74 12.52
N GLY A 73 -4.59 0.69 13.60
CA GLY A 73 -3.19 0.29 13.57
C GLY A 73 -3.00 -1.21 13.77
N GLY A 74 -2.03 -1.78 13.07
CA GLY A 74 -1.67 -3.19 13.16
C GLY A 74 -2.58 -4.11 12.34
N PHE A 75 -2.18 -5.38 12.31
CA PHE A 75 -2.95 -6.43 11.66
C PHE A 75 -4.08 -6.88 12.59
N GLN A 76 -5.25 -6.24 12.47
CA GLN A 76 -6.41 -6.48 13.31
C GLN A 76 -7.34 -7.54 12.72
N ASP A 77 -8.11 -8.19 13.60
CA ASP A 77 -9.18 -9.11 13.21
C ASP A 77 -10.31 -8.39 12.46
N ALA A 78 -11.02 -9.13 11.60
CA ALA A 78 -12.11 -8.59 10.79
C ALA A 78 -13.23 -7.94 11.62
N GLN A 79 -13.45 -8.41 12.85
CA GLN A 79 -14.45 -7.84 13.76
C GLN A 79 -14.17 -6.36 14.08
N VAL A 80 -12.90 -5.98 14.27
CA VAL A 80 -12.51 -4.59 14.55
C VAL A 80 -12.95 -3.65 13.43
N PHE A 81 -12.84 -4.10 12.18
CA PHE A 81 -13.29 -3.32 11.03
C PHE A 81 -14.81 -3.27 10.92
N THR A 82 -15.49 -4.38 11.20
CA THR A 82 -16.96 -4.44 11.14
C THR A 82 -17.57 -3.51 12.18
N ASP A 83 -17.11 -3.57 13.43
CA ASP A 83 -17.55 -2.69 14.52
C ASP A 83 -17.24 -1.20 14.21
N LEU A 84 -16.09 -0.92 13.57
CA LEU A 84 -15.76 0.42 13.13
C LEU A 84 -16.73 0.93 12.06
N PHE A 85 -17.06 0.10 11.07
CA PHE A 85 -17.98 0.50 10.00
C PHE A 85 -19.40 0.70 10.53
N ASP A 86 -19.87 -0.16 11.44
CA ASP A 86 -21.16 0.02 12.12
C ASP A 86 -21.20 1.35 12.89
N LYS A 87 -20.13 1.66 13.64
CA LYS A 87 -19.98 2.95 14.33
C LYS A 87 -20.02 4.13 13.35
N ILE A 88 -19.28 4.07 12.24
CA ILE A 88 -19.25 5.14 11.22
C ILE A 88 -20.64 5.34 10.63
N TYR A 89 -21.33 4.24 10.32
CA TYR A 89 -22.68 4.26 9.78
C TYR A 89 -23.69 4.90 10.76
N GLU A 90 -23.58 4.57 12.06
CA GLU A 90 -24.39 5.16 13.11
C GLU A 90 -24.11 6.67 13.33
N GLU A 91 -22.84 7.08 13.27
CA GLU A 91 -22.44 8.48 13.42
C GLU A 91 -22.95 9.38 12.28
N LYS A 92 -23.31 8.82 11.11
CA LYS A 92 -23.66 9.55 9.87
C LYS A 92 -22.79 10.80 9.64
N PRO A 93 -21.45 10.68 9.70
CA PRO A 93 -20.57 11.82 9.50
C PRO A 93 -20.81 12.41 8.11
N ALA A 94 -20.88 13.75 8.04
CA ALA A 94 -21.17 14.52 6.84
C ALA A 94 -20.10 14.39 5.74
#